data_AF-A0A2X3GYC7-F1
#
_entry.id   AF-A0A2X3GYC7-F1
#
_cell.length_a   1.000
_cell.length_b   1.000
_cell.length_c   1.000
_cell.angle_alpha   90.00
_cell.angle_beta   90.00
_cell.angle_gamma   90.00
#
_symmetry.space_group_name_H-M   'P 1'
#
loop_
_entity.id
_entity.type
_entity.pdbx_description
1 polymer ?
#
loop_
_entity_poly.entity_id
_entity_poly.type
_entity_poly.pdbx_seq_one_letter_code
_entity_poly.pdbx_strand_id
1 'polypeptide(L)'
;MVLYTEKLKVIHITTHISLRQFLDTLNQPRIETVIGVADRFLRRVGYPRPRIAVAGVNPHAGENGLFGDEEIRIVAPAVAAMRRRSGGDRPCPPDTVFMQCHEGMYDMVVAMYHDRGIFR
;
A
#
# COMPACT_ATOMS: atom_id res chain seq x y z
N MET A 1 0.57 9.58 -6.36
CA MET A 1 -0.67 9.83 -7.13
C MET A 1 -1.81 9.12 -6.44
N VAL A 2 -2.97 9.76 -6.29
CA VAL A 2 -4.19 9.17 -5.73
C VAL A 2 -5.21 8.97 -6.85
N LEU A 3 -5.83 7.80 -6.91
CA LEU A 3 -7.06 7.53 -7.64
C LEU A 3 -8.19 7.40 -6.63
N TYR A 4 -9.31 8.08 -6.88
CA TYR A 4 -10.37 8.24 -5.91
C TYR A 4 -11.73 7.90 -6.51
N THR A 5 -12.40 6.94 -5.89
CA THR A 5 -13.83 6.66 -6.06
C THR A 5 -14.46 6.50 -4.68
N GLU A 6 -15.80 6.44 -4.63
CA GLU A 6 -16.52 6.21 -3.37
C GLU A 6 -16.09 4.89 -2.71
N LYS A 7 -16.01 3.81 -3.49
CA LYS A 7 -15.73 2.46 -2.98
C LYS A 7 -14.25 2.11 -2.89
N LEU A 8 -13.41 2.66 -3.77
CA LEU A 8 -11.99 2.31 -3.86
C LEU A 8 -11.13 3.57 -3.99
N LYS A 9 -10.18 3.71 -3.07
CA LYS A 9 -9.19 4.80 -3.07
C LYS A 9 -7.81 4.17 -3.07
N VAL A 10 -6.96 4.57 -4.01
CA VAL A 10 -5.63 3.98 -4.17
C VAL A 10 -4.58 5.08 -4.24
N ILE A 11 -3.52 4.96 -3.46
CA ILE A 11 -2.33 5.81 -3.54
C ILE A 11 -1.13 5.00 -3.97
N HIS A 12 -0.29 5.56 -4.82
CA HIS A 12 0.82 4.82 -5.45
C HIS A 12 2.19 5.21 -4.86
N ILE A 13 3.02 4.21 -4.54
CA ILE A 13 4.43 4.37 -4.14
C ILE A 13 5.24 4.94 -5.31
N THR A 14 5.17 4.28 -6.46
CA THR A 14 5.78 4.70 -7.73
C THR A 14 4.70 4.85 -8.80
N THR A 15 4.98 5.65 -9.83
CA THR A 15 4.07 5.83 -10.98
C THR A 15 4.78 5.44 -12.27
N HIS A 16 5.17 6.39 -13.11
CA HIS A 16 5.66 6.13 -14.46
C HIS A 16 7.16 5.78 -14.46
N ILE A 17 7.48 4.56 -14.03
CA ILE A 17 8.82 3.95 -14.14
C ILE A 17 8.68 2.49 -14.59
N SER A 18 9.76 1.92 -15.13
CA SER A 18 9.75 0.50 -15.47
C SER A 18 9.58 -0.39 -14.23
N LEU A 19 9.00 -1.59 -14.39
CA LEU A 19 8.88 -2.55 -13.29
C LEU A 19 10.24 -2.90 -12.67
N ARG A 20 11.29 -3.04 -13.49
CA ARG A 20 12.67 -3.25 -13.02
C ARG A 20 13.15 -2.09 -12.16
N GLN A 21 13.00 -0.86 -12.65
CA GLN A 21 13.41 0.32 -11.89
C GLN A 21 12.62 0.47 -10.59
N PHE A 22 11.34 0.10 -10.56
CA PHE A 22 10.56 0.04 -9.32
C PHE A 22 11.22 -0.90 -8.30
N LEU A 23 11.56 -2.13 -8.69
CA LEU A 23 12.22 -3.10 -7.81
C LEU A 23 13.59 -2.57 -7.34
N ASP A 24 14.38 -2.00 -8.26
CA ASP A 24 15.73 -1.52 -7.97
C ASP A 24 15.75 -0.27 -7.05
N THR A 25 14.66 0.50 -7.00
CA THR A 25 14.59 1.76 -6.25
C THR A 25 13.64 1.74 -5.05
N LEU A 26 12.93 0.63 -4.83
CA LEU A 26 12.01 0.47 -3.71
C LEU A 26 12.77 0.59 -2.39
N ASN A 27 12.26 1.44 -1.49
CA ASN A 27 12.90 1.69 -0.19
C ASN A 27 11.88 2.04 0.89
N GLN A 28 12.24 1.73 2.13
CA GLN A 28 11.38 1.91 3.31
C GLN A 28 10.96 3.39 3.54
N PRO A 29 11.86 4.39 3.49
CA PRO A 29 11.49 5.80 3.70
C PRO A 29 10.41 6.30 2.75
N ARG A 30 10.44 5.84 1.49
CA ARG A 30 9.41 6.17 0.50
C ARG A 30 8.05 5.60 0.90
N ILE A 31 8.00 4.35 1.36
CA ILE A 31 6.74 3.71 1.80
C ILE A 31 6.16 4.45 3.00
N GLU A 32 6.98 4.73 4.02
CA GLU A 32 6.55 5.50 5.20
C GLU A 32 6.01 6.88 4.83
N THR A 33 6.69 7.57 3.92
CA THR A 33 6.26 8.88 3.41
C THR A 33 4.87 8.80 2.79
N VAL A 34 4.63 7.81 1.93
CA VAL A 34 3.36 7.67 1.21
C VAL A 34 2.22 7.25 2.16
N ILE A 35 2.47 6.34 3.11
CA ILE A 35 1.51 6.01 4.17
C ILE A 35 1.14 7.28 4.97
N GLY A 36 2.13 8.09 5.34
CA GLY A 36 1.88 9.35 6.05
C GLY A 36 1.08 10.37 5.22
N VAL A 37 1.31 10.44 3.90
CA VAL A 37 0.50 11.26 3.00
C VAL A 37 -0.94 10.75 2.94
N ALA A 38 -1.14 9.43 2.86
CA ALA A 38 -2.46 8.80 2.85
C ALA A 38 -3.25 9.08 4.13
N ASP A 39 -2.63 8.93 5.31
CA ASP A 39 -3.26 9.23 6.59
C ASP A 39 -3.68 10.71 6.69
N ARG A 40 -2.79 11.65 6.36
CA ARG A 40 -3.11 13.09 6.36
C ARG A 40 -4.22 13.43 5.37
N PHE A 41 -4.18 12.83 4.17
CA PHE A 41 -5.21 13.03 3.16
C PHE A 41 -6.58 12.56 3.66
N LEU A 42 -6.68 11.32 4.15
CA LEU A 42 -7.94 10.75 4.63
C LEU A 42 -8.50 11.51 5.83
N ARG A 43 -7.65 11.93 6.78
CA ARG A 43 -8.08 12.79 7.90
C ARG A 43 -8.67 14.10 7.42
N ARG A 44 -8.06 14.74 6.41
CA ARG A 44 -8.57 15.98 5.82
C ARG A 44 -9.90 15.78 5.08
N VAL A 45 -10.12 14.61 4.50
CA VAL A 45 -11.38 14.23 3.83
C VAL A 45 -12.48 13.88 4.84
N GLY A 46 -12.15 13.67 6.11
CA GLY A 46 -13.12 13.43 7.18
C GLY A 46 -13.07 12.04 7.81
N TYR A 47 -12.03 11.26 7.56
CA TYR A 47 -11.80 9.97 8.24
C TYR A 47 -10.98 10.18 9.53
N PRO A 48 -11.61 10.19 10.72
CA PRO A 48 -10.89 10.48 11.98
C PRO A 48 -9.88 9.38 12.35
N ARG A 49 -10.13 8.15 11.90
CA ARG A 49 -9.28 6.97 12.09
C ARG A 49 -9.13 6.21 10.77
N PRO A 50 -8.25 6.67 9.87
CA PRO A 50 -8.06 6.04 8.57
C PRO A 50 -7.60 4.58 8.67
N ARG A 51 -8.27 3.68 7.95
CA ARG A 51 -7.88 2.27 7.77
C ARG A 51 -7.14 2.15 6.44
N ILE A 52 -5.82 2.06 6.50
CA ILE A 52 -4.95 2.03 5.31
C ILE A 52 -4.34 0.65 5.19
N ALA A 53 -4.55 -0.01 4.06
CA ALA A 53 -3.85 -1.24 3.70
C ALA A 53 -2.65 -0.94 2.81
N VAL A 54 -1.60 -1.74 2.94
CA VAL A 54 -0.40 -1.66 2.09
C VAL A 54 -0.29 -2.96 1.33
N ALA A 55 -0.37 -2.91 0.00
CA ALA A 55 -0.20 -4.09 -0.84
C ALA A 55 1.25 -4.62 -0.76
N GLY A 56 1.44 -5.92 -0.88
CA GLY A 56 2.75 -6.52 -1.12
C GLY A 56 3.34 -6.12 -2.48
N VAL A 57 4.62 -6.40 -2.65
CA VAL A 57 5.33 -6.36 -3.93
C VAL A 57 5.02 -7.64 -4.70
N ASN A 58 5.22 -8.76 -4.01
CA ASN A 58 5.21 -10.11 -4.56
C ASN A 58 3.81 -10.76 -4.45
N PRO A 59 3.55 -11.82 -5.25
CA PRO A 59 2.37 -12.66 -5.05
C PRO A 59 2.23 -13.07 -3.59
N HIS A 60 1.00 -13.05 -3.07
CA HIS A 60 0.71 -13.40 -1.68
C HIS A 60 1.55 -12.62 -0.64
N ALA A 61 1.99 -11.41 -0.99
CA ALA A 61 2.91 -10.62 -0.17
C ALA A 61 4.18 -11.40 0.21
N GLY A 62 4.73 -12.16 -0.74
CA GLY A 62 5.99 -12.88 -0.60
C GLY A 62 5.84 -14.30 -0.05
N GLU A 63 4.64 -14.72 0.39
CA GLU A 63 4.36 -16.06 0.95
C GLU A 63 5.43 -16.49 1.98
N ASN A 64 5.59 -15.68 3.03
CA ASN A 64 6.60 -15.89 4.08
C ASN A 64 8.05 -16.01 3.57
N GLY A 65 8.37 -15.38 2.43
CA GLY A 65 9.70 -15.40 1.83
C GLY A 65 9.84 -16.37 0.66
N LEU A 66 8.83 -17.20 0.37
CA LEU A 66 8.89 -18.15 -0.75
C LEU A 66 8.89 -17.45 -2.13
N PHE A 67 8.26 -16.28 -2.25
CA PHE A 67 8.10 -15.56 -3.52
C PHE A 67 8.85 -14.23 -3.58
N GLY A 68 9.85 -14.03 -2.72
CA GLY A 68 10.63 -12.80 -2.62
C GLY A 68 10.76 -12.32 -1.17
N ASP A 69 11.66 -11.37 -0.94
CA ASP A 69 12.02 -10.91 0.41
C ASP A 69 11.75 -9.42 0.65
N GLU A 70 11.25 -8.68 -0.35
CA GLU A 70 10.98 -7.25 -0.27
C GLU A 70 9.99 -6.92 0.85
N GLU A 71 8.99 -7.78 1.08
CA GLU A 71 8.07 -7.63 2.21
C GLU A 71 8.78 -7.70 3.55
N ILE A 72 9.69 -8.65 3.72
CA ILE A 72 10.42 -8.87 4.98
C ILE A 72 11.41 -7.72 5.20
N ARG A 73 12.16 -7.34 4.16
CA ARG A 73 13.27 -6.38 4.28
C ARG A 73 12.83 -4.93 4.22
N ILE A 74 11.73 -4.61 3.52
CA ILE A 74 11.38 -3.22 3.18
C ILE A 74 9.95 -2.87 3.60
N VAL A 75 8.94 -3.66 3.21
CA VAL A 75 7.53 -3.27 3.37
C VAL A 75 7.04 -3.44 4.81
N ALA A 76 7.25 -4.60 5.42
CA ALA A 76 6.80 -4.88 6.79
C ALA A 76 7.44 -3.93 7.82
N PRO A 77 8.75 -3.58 7.73
CA PRO A 77 9.34 -2.53 8.55
C PRO A 77 8.63 -1.17 8.41
N ALA A 78 8.31 -0.74 7.19
CA ALA A 78 7.59 0.52 6.94
C ALA A 78 6.18 0.52 7.55
N VAL A 79 5.45 -0.59 7.40
CA VAL A 79 4.11 -0.77 7.97
C VAL A 79 4.17 -0.76 9.50
N ALA A 80 5.13 -1.47 10.09
CA ALA A 80 5.31 -1.53 11.54
C ALA A 80 5.65 -0.16 12.14
N ALA A 81 6.47 0.66 11.47
CA ALA A 81 6.78 2.02 11.91
C ALA A 81 5.52 2.90 12.01
N MET A 82 4.53 2.66 11.15
CA MET A 82 3.30 3.43 11.04
C MET A 82 2.08 2.84 11.78
N ARG A 83 2.16 1.59 12.25
CA ARG A 83 1.12 0.92 13.09
C ARG A 83 0.67 1.75 14.29
N ARG A 84 1.55 2.60 14.85
CA ARG A 84 1.19 3.52 15.96
C ARG A 84 0.15 4.58 15.55
N ARG A 85 -0.15 4.73 14.25
CA ARG A 85 -1.01 5.78 13.69
C ARG A 85 -2.19 5.24 12.86
N SER A 86 -2.11 4.02 12.34
CA SER A 86 -3.07 3.45 11.38
C SER A 86 -3.15 1.92 11.53
N GLY A 87 -4.34 1.34 11.65
CA GLY A 87 -4.58 -0.07 12.03
C GLY A 87 -4.29 -1.14 10.95
N GLY A 88 -3.17 -1.06 10.25
CA GLY A 88 -2.73 -2.04 9.25
C GLY A 88 -1.61 -2.93 9.79
N ASP A 89 -1.84 -4.24 9.84
CA ASP A 89 -0.96 -5.13 10.59
C ASP A 89 0.26 -5.61 9.80
N ARG A 90 0.12 -5.90 8.50
CA ARG A 90 1.16 -6.48 7.63
C ARG A 90 0.92 -6.08 6.17
N PRO A 91 1.94 -6.17 5.29
CA PRO A 91 1.68 -6.12 3.85
C PRO A 91 0.62 -7.16 3.47
N CYS A 92 -0.35 -6.74 2.65
CA CYS A 92 -1.50 -7.53 2.26
C CYS A 92 -1.27 -8.16 0.86
N PRO A 93 -1.75 -9.40 0.61
CA PRO A 93 -1.72 -9.99 -0.72
C PRO A 93 -2.30 -9.03 -1.79
N PRO A 94 -1.56 -8.71 -2.86
CA PRO A 94 -1.99 -7.70 -3.83
C PRO A 94 -3.24 -8.08 -4.62
N ASP A 95 -3.56 -9.36 -4.70
CA ASP A 95 -4.74 -9.91 -5.40
C ASP A 95 -6.03 -9.79 -4.57
N THR A 96 -5.94 -9.76 -3.23
CA THR A 96 -7.11 -9.64 -2.36
C THR A 96 -7.35 -8.21 -1.85
N VAL A 97 -6.29 -7.44 -1.59
CA VAL A 97 -6.39 -6.17 -0.84
C VAL A 97 -7.28 -5.11 -1.49
N PHE A 98 -7.31 -5.04 -2.83
CA PHE A 98 -8.15 -4.07 -3.54
C PHE A 98 -9.63 -4.42 -3.46
N MET A 99 -9.94 -5.71 -3.57
CA MET A 99 -11.29 -6.25 -3.36
C MET A 99 -11.75 -5.97 -1.92
N GLN A 100 -10.88 -6.25 -0.94
CA GLN A 100 -11.18 -5.96 0.48
C GLN A 100 -11.44 -4.48 0.75
N CYS A 101 -10.68 -3.58 0.10
CA CYS A 101 -10.94 -2.14 0.19
C CYS A 101 -12.25 -1.76 -0.48
N HIS A 102 -12.54 -2.31 -1.67
CA HIS A 102 -13.80 -2.09 -2.38
C HIS A 102 -15.02 -2.56 -1.57
N GLU A 103 -14.88 -3.62 -0.78
CA GLU A 103 -15.88 -4.11 0.18
C GLU A 103 -15.95 -3.32 1.49
N GLY A 104 -15.10 -2.31 1.67
CA GLY A 104 -15.14 -1.39 2.80
C GLY A 104 -14.34 -1.82 4.03
N MET A 105 -13.48 -2.85 3.94
CA MET A 105 -12.55 -3.19 5.02
C MET A 105 -11.49 -2.10 5.25
N TYR A 106 -11.11 -1.41 4.17
CA TYR A 106 -10.11 -0.34 4.18
C TYR A 106 -10.65 0.92 3.51
N ASP A 107 -10.19 2.08 3.97
CA ASP A 107 -10.54 3.36 3.40
C ASP A 107 -9.64 3.69 2.19
N MET A 108 -8.39 3.19 2.18
CA MET A 108 -7.45 3.36 1.07
C MET A 108 -6.42 2.23 1.01
N VAL A 109 -5.99 1.88 -0.20
CA VAL A 109 -4.87 0.96 -0.46
C VAL A 109 -3.64 1.73 -0.95
N VAL A 110 -2.47 1.39 -0.41
CA VAL A 110 -1.17 1.80 -0.93
C VAL A 110 -0.67 0.75 -1.92
N ALA A 111 -0.65 1.08 -3.21
CA ALA A 111 -0.17 0.24 -4.30
C ALA A 111 1.33 0.47 -4.57
N MET A 112 2.08 -0.61 -4.79
CA MET A 112 3.54 -0.56 -4.93
C MET A 112 4.02 0.04 -6.26
N TYR A 113 3.30 -0.23 -7.35
CA TYR A 113 3.62 0.27 -8.69
C TYR A 113 2.34 0.60 -9.46
N HIS A 114 2.49 1.31 -10.57
CA HIS A 114 1.41 1.89 -11.36
C HIS A 114 0.29 0.89 -11.69
N ASP A 115 0.62 -0.18 -12.42
CA ASP A 115 -0.38 -1.14 -12.90
C ASP A 115 -1.00 -1.96 -11.76
N ARG A 116 -0.40 -1.96 -10.56
CA ARG A 116 -0.99 -2.64 -9.40
C ARG A 116 -2.19 -1.89 -8.84
N GLY A 117 -2.28 -0.58 -9.04
CA GLY A 117 -3.35 0.25 -8.50
C GLY A 117 -4.41 0.66 -9.51
N ILE A 118 -4.29 0.19 -10.76
CA ILE A 118 -5.17 0.54 -11.87
C ILE A 118 -5.86 -0.73 -12.35
N PHE A 119 -7.05 -0.95 -11.83
CA PHE A 119 -7.97 -1.96 -12.32
C PHE A 119 -9.03 -1.29 -13.19
N ARG A 120 -9.47 -1.98 -14.23
CA ARG A 120 -10.66 -1.58 -15.00
C ARG A 120 -11.91 -2.10 -14.32
#